data_AF-A0A2X2UI91-F1
#
_entry.id   AF-A0A2X2UI91-F1
#
_cell.length_a   1.000
_cell.length_b   1.000
_cell.length_c   1.000
_cell.angle_alpha   90.00
_cell.angle_beta   90.00
_cell.angle_gamma   90.00
#
_symmetry.space_group_name_H-M   'P 1'
#
loop_
_entity.id
_entity.type
_entity.pdbx_description
1 polymer ?
#
loop_
_entity_poly.entity_id
_entity_poly.type
_entity_poly.pdbx_seq_one_letter_code
_entity_poly.pdbx_strand_id
1 'polypeptide(L)'
;MELSKKYFIVLIIFIIGYFICACGKEDNNASESLVEDTKESAYIEKTKGAEEEAAEQWSKGYDLPVDEQEAKEAENDCIAMIELISDIYEGADKGSASNVVLSDKIVFEMQKKLAETKCSITTLITYSNMENYENVDDFLTESMEGNVVL
;
A
#
# COMPACT_ATOMS: atom_id res chain seq x y z
N MET A 1 -45.69 8.51 -39.24
CA MET A 1 -44.41 8.31 -38.53
C MET A 1 -43.75 7.06 -39.13
N GLU A 2 -43.21 7.18 -40.34
CA GLU A 2 -42.67 6.04 -41.13
C GLU A 2 -41.16 6.16 -41.40
N LEU A 3 -40.48 7.15 -40.79
CA LEU A 3 -39.05 7.40 -40.98
C LEU A 3 -38.13 6.53 -40.11
N SER A 4 -38.65 5.84 -39.08
CA SER A 4 -37.80 5.15 -38.09
C SER A 4 -37.28 3.77 -38.55
N LYS A 5 -37.98 3.08 -39.45
CA LYS A 5 -37.61 1.70 -39.84
C LYS A 5 -36.47 1.64 -40.86
N LYS A 6 -36.43 2.58 -41.82
CA LYS A 6 -35.35 2.65 -42.82
C LYS A 6 -34.03 3.12 -42.19
N TYR A 7 -34.10 4.08 -41.26
CA TYR A 7 -32.93 4.60 -40.56
C TYR A 7 -32.31 3.55 -39.60
N PHE A 8 -33.14 2.70 -38.99
CA PHE A 8 -32.67 1.60 -38.15
C PHE A 8 -31.87 0.54 -38.92
N ILE A 9 -32.31 0.19 -40.13
CA ILE A 9 -31.60 -0.77 -40.99
C ILE A 9 -30.24 -0.20 -41.42
N VAL A 10 -30.18 1.09 -41.77
CA VAL A 10 -28.92 1.75 -42.12
C VAL A 10 -27.95 1.80 -40.94
N LEU A 11 -28.45 2.00 -39.72
CA LEU A 11 -27.66 1.98 -38.48
C LEU A 11 -27.05 0.60 -38.17
N ILE A 12 -27.79 -0.49 -38.41
CA ILE A 12 -27.28 -1.86 -38.20
C ILE A 12 -26.15 -2.18 -39.19
N ILE A 13 -26.28 -1.79 -40.46
CA ILE A 13 -25.24 -2.01 -41.48
C ILE A 13 -23.95 -1.26 -41.09
N PHE A 14 -24.08 -0.05 -40.54
CA PHE A 14 -22.94 0.74 -40.08
C PHE A 14 -22.21 0.08 -38.89
N ILE A 15 -22.97 -0.50 -37.94
CA ILE A 15 -22.40 -1.24 -36.80
C ILE A 15 -21.69 -2.52 -37.25
N ILE A 16 -22.27 -3.29 -38.18
CA ILE A 16 -21.63 -4.51 -38.69
C ILE A 16 -20.34 -4.18 -39.47
N GLY A 17 -20.34 -3.08 -40.23
CA GLY A 17 -19.13 -2.58 -40.91
C GLY A 17 -18.02 -2.16 -39.93
N TYR A 18 -18.38 -1.58 -38.79
CA TYR A 18 -17.43 -1.21 -37.73
C TYR A 18 -16.75 -2.44 -37.11
N PHE A 19 -17.50 -3.53 -36.87
CA PHE A 19 -16.93 -4.77 -36.33
C PHE A 19 -16.03 -5.51 -37.33
N ILE A 20 -16.33 -5.47 -38.63
CA ILE A 20 -15.51 -6.12 -39.67
C ILE A 20 -14.22 -5.31 -39.96
N CYS A 21 -14.21 -3.99 -39.72
CA CYS A 21 -13.01 -3.16 -39.88
C CYS A 21 -11.99 -3.28 -38.72
N ALA A 22 -12.39 -3.85 -37.58
CA ALA A 22 -11.52 -4.06 -36.41
C ALA A 22 -11.04 -5.52 -36.25
N CYS A 23 -11.56 -6.46 -37.05
CA CYS A 23 -11.13 -7.86 -37.02
C CYS A 23 -10.20 -8.14 -38.20
N GLY A 24 -8.95 -7.71 -38.07
CA GLY A 24 -7.97 -7.77 -39.16
C GLY A 24 -6.52 -7.85 -38.69
N LYS A 25 -6.19 -8.82 -37.81
CA LYS A 25 -4.87 -9.48 -37.81
C LYS A 25 -4.92 -10.80 -37.03
N GLU A 26 -5.10 -11.91 -37.75
CA GLU A 26 -4.67 -13.22 -37.29
C GLU A 26 -3.40 -13.57 -38.06
N ASP A 27 -2.27 -13.66 -37.37
CA ASP A 27 -1.09 -14.39 -37.83
C ASP A 27 -0.65 -15.34 -36.70
N ASN A 28 -1.16 -16.56 -36.77
CA ASN A 28 -0.57 -17.85 -36.40
C ASN A 28 0.62 -17.87 -35.41
N ASN A 29 0.44 -18.50 -34.25
CA ASN A 29 1.50 -19.28 -33.60
C ASN A 29 0.95 -20.52 -32.86
N ALA A 30 0.77 -21.61 -33.61
CA ALA A 30 0.84 -22.93 -33.02
C ALA A 30 2.32 -23.24 -32.70
N SER A 31 2.70 -23.12 -31.42
CA SER A 31 3.68 -24.03 -30.80
C SER A 31 3.60 -23.90 -29.28
N GLU A 32 2.83 -24.82 -28.70
CA GLU A 32 3.04 -25.34 -27.36
C GLU A 32 4.50 -25.81 -27.23
N SER A 33 5.29 -25.18 -26.36
CA SER A 33 6.42 -25.77 -25.63
C SER A 33 7.22 -24.68 -24.90
N LEU A 34 7.00 -24.60 -23.58
CA LEU A 34 8.06 -24.41 -22.56
C LEU A 34 8.80 -23.06 -22.55
N VAL A 35 8.17 -22.03 -21.98
CA VAL A 35 8.86 -20.85 -21.42
C VAL A 35 8.17 -20.42 -20.10
N GLU A 36 8.12 -21.33 -19.13
CA GLU A 36 7.64 -21.02 -17.77
C GLU A 36 8.84 -20.79 -16.81
N ASP A 37 9.99 -21.42 -17.07
CA ASP A 37 11.15 -21.41 -16.15
C ASP A 37 11.99 -20.12 -16.13
N THR A 38 11.88 -19.23 -17.13
CA THR A 38 12.77 -18.04 -17.23
C THR A 38 12.22 -16.79 -16.53
N LYS A 39 10.90 -16.73 -16.27
CA LYS A 39 10.32 -15.61 -15.53
C LYS A 39 10.46 -15.81 -14.02
N GLU A 40 10.28 -17.03 -13.55
CA GLU A 40 10.40 -17.38 -12.13
C GLU A 40 11.82 -17.13 -11.60
N SER A 41 12.86 -17.44 -12.38
CA SER A 41 14.25 -17.14 -12.01
C SER A 41 14.53 -15.62 -11.90
N ALA A 42 13.99 -14.81 -12.80
CA ALA A 42 14.15 -13.35 -12.76
C ALA A 42 13.40 -12.70 -11.58
N TYR A 43 12.24 -13.24 -11.19
CA TYR A 43 11.54 -12.78 -9.99
C TYR A 43 12.27 -13.17 -8.70
N ILE A 44 12.79 -14.40 -8.62
CA ILE A 44 13.57 -14.87 -7.45
C ILE A 44 14.88 -14.08 -7.30
N GLU A 45 15.57 -13.77 -8.39
CA GLU A 45 16.79 -12.96 -8.38
C GLU A 45 16.51 -11.51 -7.97
N LYS A 46 15.42 -10.92 -8.48
CA LYS A 46 14.99 -9.56 -8.10
C LYS A 46 14.54 -9.47 -6.63
N THR A 47 13.86 -10.48 -6.10
CA THR A 47 13.48 -10.51 -4.67
C THR A 47 14.69 -10.70 -3.76
N LYS A 48 15.67 -11.53 -4.16
CA LYS A 48 16.94 -11.68 -3.42
C LYS A 48 17.75 -10.38 -3.38
N GLY A 49 17.80 -9.65 -4.50
CA GLY A 49 18.48 -8.34 -4.54
C GLY A 49 17.84 -7.30 -3.63
N ALA A 50 16.49 -7.24 -3.58
CA ALA A 50 15.79 -6.31 -2.69
C ALA A 50 15.99 -6.64 -1.20
N GLU A 51 16.08 -7.93 -0.86
CA GLU A 51 16.32 -8.41 0.51
C GLU A 51 17.77 -8.14 0.95
N GLU A 52 18.74 -8.31 0.04
CA GLU A 52 20.16 -7.97 0.25
C GLU A 52 20.37 -6.45 0.38
N GLU A 53 19.71 -5.65 -0.45
CA GLU A 53 19.71 -4.19 -0.34
C GLU A 53 19.10 -3.71 0.99
N ALA A 54 17.98 -4.31 1.43
CA ALA A 54 17.38 -4.00 2.72
C ALA A 54 18.31 -4.36 3.89
N ALA A 55 18.96 -5.52 3.84
CA ALA A 55 19.94 -5.96 4.84
C ALA A 55 21.17 -5.04 4.88
N GLU A 56 21.67 -4.58 3.73
CA GLU A 56 22.73 -3.58 3.67
C GLU A 56 22.31 -2.23 4.26
N GLN A 57 21.07 -1.78 4.03
CA GLN A 57 20.56 -0.55 4.62
C GLN A 57 20.43 -0.66 6.14
N TRP A 58 20.04 -1.82 6.65
CA TRP A 58 19.96 -2.08 8.09
C TRP A 58 21.35 -2.13 8.75
N SER A 59 22.34 -2.72 8.06
CA SER A 59 23.74 -2.75 8.49
C SER A 59 24.39 -1.35 8.54
N LYS A 60 23.89 -0.42 7.72
CA LYS A 60 24.33 0.99 7.73
C LYS A 60 23.71 1.82 8.86
N GLY A 61 22.79 1.24 9.65
CA GLY A 61 22.21 1.87 10.83
C GLY A 61 23.24 2.09 11.93
N TYR A 62 22.96 3.03 12.82
CA TYR A 62 23.76 3.22 14.01
C TYR A 62 23.38 2.16 15.06
N ASP A 63 24.27 1.20 15.33
CA ASP A 63 24.17 0.26 16.46
C ASP A 63 24.46 1.00 17.78
N LEU A 64 23.71 2.08 18.02
CA LEU A 64 23.86 2.90 19.21
C LEU A 64 23.25 2.13 20.38
N PRO A 65 23.96 2.03 21.51
CA PRO A 65 23.37 1.47 22.71
C PRO A 65 22.19 2.34 23.13
N VAL A 66 21.02 1.73 23.22
CA VAL A 66 19.81 2.34 23.80
C VAL A 66 19.81 1.99 25.28
N ASP A 67 19.45 2.95 26.14
CA ASP A 67 19.29 2.67 27.56
C ASP A 67 18.15 1.66 27.79
N GLU A 68 18.29 0.78 28.79
CA GLU A 68 17.28 -0.25 29.06
C GLU A 68 15.90 0.35 29.40
N GLN A 69 15.89 1.51 30.07
CA GLN A 69 14.66 2.22 30.38
C GLN A 69 14.01 2.78 29.11
N GLU A 70 14.77 3.46 28.26
CA GLU A 70 14.28 4.03 27.00
C GLU A 70 13.73 2.95 26.07
N ALA A 71 14.42 1.80 25.97
CA ALA A 71 13.96 0.67 25.18
C ALA A 71 12.62 0.12 25.69
N LYS A 72 12.48 -0.01 27.02
CA LYS A 72 11.26 -0.51 27.66
C LYS A 72 10.10 0.48 27.53
N GLU A 73 10.37 1.77 27.61
CA GLU A 73 9.37 2.82 27.39
C GLU A 73 8.85 2.77 25.95
N ALA A 74 9.75 2.73 24.97
CA ALA A 74 9.38 2.61 23.56
C ALA A 74 8.57 1.33 23.26
N GLU A 75 8.92 0.20 23.88
CA GLU A 75 8.15 -1.05 23.76
C GLU A 75 6.73 -0.90 24.34
N ASN A 76 6.60 -0.35 25.55
CA ASN A 76 5.30 -0.14 26.18
C ASN A 76 4.43 0.83 25.38
N ASP A 77 5.01 1.90 24.84
CA ASP A 77 4.30 2.87 24.01
C ASP A 77 3.78 2.20 22.73
N CYS A 78 4.60 1.38 22.07
CA CYS A 78 4.18 0.62 20.91
C CYS A 78 3.04 -0.34 21.24
N ILE A 79 3.15 -1.08 22.35
CA ILE A 79 2.10 -2.00 22.82
C ILE A 79 0.80 -1.23 23.07
N ALA A 80 0.86 -0.10 23.78
CA ALA A 80 -0.30 0.74 24.07
C ALA A 80 -1.00 1.22 22.79
N MET A 81 -0.23 1.65 21.77
CA MET A 81 -0.78 2.06 20.48
C MET A 81 -1.48 0.90 19.76
N ILE A 82 -0.88 -0.29 19.75
CA ILE A 82 -1.48 -1.48 19.14
C ILE A 82 -2.74 -1.91 19.89
N GLU A 83 -2.74 -1.86 21.21
CA GLU A 83 -3.93 -2.19 22.02
C GLU A 83 -5.12 -1.30 21.67
N LEU A 84 -4.92 -0.01 21.41
CA LEU A 84 -5.99 0.93 21.03
C LEU A 84 -6.72 0.58 19.73
N ILE A 85 -6.04 -0.11 18.81
CA ILE A 85 -6.58 -0.52 17.51
C ILE A 85 -6.85 -2.02 17.40
N SER A 86 -6.58 -2.79 18.47
CA SER A 86 -6.67 -4.24 18.48
C SER A 86 -8.09 -4.73 18.16
N ASP A 87 -9.11 -4.17 18.77
CA ASP A 87 -10.52 -4.48 18.49
C ASP A 87 -10.90 -4.27 17.00
N ILE A 88 -10.38 -3.20 16.39
CA ILE A 88 -10.60 -2.89 14.97
C ILE A 88 -9.91 -3.94 14.10
N TYR A 89 -8.68 -4.31 14.45
CA TYR A 89 -7.92 -5.34 13.73
C TYR A 89 -8.56 -6.73 13.85
N GLU A 90 -8.99 -7.12 15.04
CA GLU A 90 -9.64 -8.40 15.29
C GLU A 90 -10.96 -8.52 14.53
N GLY A 91 -11.78 -7.48 14.56
CA GLY A 91 -13.06 -7.40 13.84
C GLY A 91 -12.94 -7.23 12.32
N ALA A 92 -11.77 -6.90 11.80
CA ALA A 92 -11.56 -6.70 10.37
C ALA A 92 -11.61 -8.02 9.58
N ASP A 93 -12.28 -7.98 8.42
CA ASP A 93 -12.17 -9.02 7.40
C ASP A 93 -10.75 -8.97 6.79
N LYS A 94 -10.05 -10.10 6.90
CA LYS A 94 -8.66 -10.28 6.49
C LYS A 94 -8.55 -10.97 5.12
N GLY A 95 -9.69 -11.33 4.53
CA GLY A 95 -9.74 -12.13 3.31
C GLY A 95 -9.23 -13.56 3.52
N SER A 96 -9.10 -14.29 2.41
CA SER A 96 -8.63 -15.69 2.39
C SER A 96 -7.20 -15.84 1.87
N ALA A 97 -6.51 -14.74 1.57
CA ALA A 97 -5.14 -14.76 1.07
C ALA A 97 -4.16 -15.06 2.21
N SER A 98 -3.04 -15.72 1.90
CA SER A 98 -1.96 -15.94 2.85
C SER A 98 -1.26 -14.64 3.27
N ASN A 99 -1.31 -13.61 2.41
CA ASN A 99 -0.91 -12.25 2.75
C ASN A 99 -2.16 -11.40 2.99
N VAL A 100 -2.50 -11.22 4.26
CA VAL A 100 -3.67 -10.46 4.68
C VAL A 100 -3.46 -8.99 4.35
N VAL A 101 -4.28 -8.45 3.45
CA VAL A 101 -4.32 -7.01 3.14
C VAL A 101 -5.58 -6.44 3.74
N LEU A 102 -5.43 -5.57 4.75
CA LEU A 102 -6.56 -4.82 5.30
C LEU A 102 -7.11 -3.86 4.25
N SER A 103 -8.43 -3.73 4.20
CA SER A 103 -9.04 -2.71 3.33
C SER A 103 -8.66 -1.30 3.80
N ASP A 104 -8.53 -0.35 2.86
CA ASP A 104 -8.21 1.06 3.17
C ASP A 104 -9.15 1.67 4.20
N LYS A 105 -10.43 1.25 4.18
CA LYS A 105 -11.42 1.69 5.16
C LYS A 105 -11.04 1.32 6.59
N ILE A 106 -10.58 0.08 6.82
CA ILE A 106 -10.16 -0.39 8.13
C ILE A 106 -8.89 0.32 8.57
N VAL A 107 -7.92 0.47 7.66
CA VAL A 107 -6.68 1.21 7.93
C VAL A 107 -6.99 2.66 8.33
N PHE A 108 -7.94 3.31 7.67
CA PHE A 108 -8.38 4.66 8.02
C PHE A 108 -9.08 4.74 9.39
N GLU A 109 -9.90 3.74 9.74
CA GLU A 109 -10.53 3.67 11.06
C GLU A 109 -9.48 3.52 12.18
N MET A 110 -8.45 2.70 11.97
CA MET A 110 -7.31 2.59 12.88
C MET A 110 -6.55 3.90 13.02
N GLN A 111 -6.25 4.57 11.90
CA GLN A 111 -5.57 5.87 11.90
C GLN A 111 -6.36 6.91 12.68
N LYS A 112 -7.67 6.99 12.45
CA LYS A 112 -8.55 7.90 13.20
C LYS A 112 -8.52 7.60 14.69
N LYS A 113 -8.49 6.32 15.07
CA LYS A 113 -8.42 5.91 16.47
C LYS A 113 -7.09 6.30 17.12
N LEU A 114 -5.98 6.11 16.41
CA LEU A 114 -4.67 6.53 16.87
C LEU A 114 -4.55 8.06 16.90
N ALA A 115 -5.20 8.79 15.99
CA ALA A 115 -5.13 10.25 15.95
C ALA A 115 -5.76 10.93 17.17
N GLU A 116 -6.57 10.21 17.94
CA GLU A 116 -7.04 10.64 19.27
C GLU A 116 -5.89 10.72 20.29
N THR A 117 -4.78 10.03 20.05
CA THR A 117 -3.54 10.16 20.82
C THR A 117 -2.80 11.44 20.39
N LYS A 118 -1.96 12.00 21.26
CA LYS A 118 -1.09 13.13 20.88
C LYS A 118 0.12 12.70 20.03
N CYS A 119 0.20 11.44 19.61
CA CYS A 119 1.33 10.95 18.82
C CYS A 119 1.10 11.28 17.34
N SER A 120 2.18 11.67 16.65
CA SER A 120 2.15 11.90 15.21
C SER A 120 1.95 10.59 14.46
N ILE A 121 1.05 10.56 13.48
CA ILE A 121 0.75 9.36 12.71
C ILE A 121 0.97 9.64 11.24
N THR A 122 1.85 8.85 10.64
CA THR A 122 2.12 8.85 9.20
C THR A 122 1.38 7.71 8.52
N THR A 123 1.00 7.94 7.27
CA THR A 123 0.33 6.94 6.43
C THR A 123 1.13 6.74 5.15
N LEU A 124 1.09 5.53 4.60
CA LEU A 124 1.78 5.20 3.35
C LEU A 124 1.05 5.71 2.10
N ILE A 125 -0.07 6.43 2.27
CA ILE A 125 -0.86 6.96 1.17
C ILE A 125 -0.14 8.19 0.61
N THR A 126 0.14 8.18 -0.68
CA THR A 126 0.83 9.28 -1.37
C THR A 126 0.06 10.59 -1.18
N TYR A 127 0.76 11.65 -0.79
CA TYR A 127 0.21 12.99 -0.50
C TYR A 127 -0.73 13.09 0.70
N SER A 128 -0.76 12.10 1.60
CA SER A 128 -1.47 12.26 2.87
C SER A 128 -0.66 13.11 3.84
N ASN A 129 -1.34 14.03 4.51
CA ASN A 129 -0.75 14.81 5.59
C ASN A 129 -0.52 13.90 6.80
N MET A 130 0.56 14.15 7.55
CA MET A 130 0.81 13.48 8.83
C MET A 130 -0.17 14.03 9.87
N GLU A 131 -0.91 13.16 10.53
CA GLU A 131 -1.79 13.55 11.63
C GLU A 131 -0.93 13.90 12.85
N ASN A 132 -1.38 14.87 13.65
CA ASN A 132 -0.72 15.30 14.89
C ASN A 132 0.76 15.73 14.73
N TYR A 133 1.14 16.23 13.55
CA TYR A 133 2.52 16.67 13.28
C TYR A 133 2.94 17.86 14.15
N GLU A 134 2.00 18.71 14.57
CA GLU A 134 2.24 19.86 15.43
C GLU A 134 2.93 19.43 16.74
N ASN A 135 2.62 18.25 17.27
CA ASN A 135 3.26 17.75 18.50
C ASN A 135 4.76 17.46 18.30
N VAL A 136 5.15 17.03 17.09
CA VAL A 136 6.57 16.85 16.75
C VAL A 136 7.23 18.20 16.54
N ASP A 137 6.55 19.15 15.90
CA ASP A 137 7.07 20.51 15.68
C ASP A 137 7.29 21.25 17.01
N ASP A 138 6.33 21.15 17.93
CA ASP A 138 6.41 21.70 19.29
C ASP A 138 7.56 21.04 20.06
N PHE A 139 7.66 19.70 20.05
CA PHE A 139 8.76 18.98 20.71
C PHE A 139 10.14 19.42 20.19
N LEU A 140 10.30 19.56 18.88
CA LEU A 140 11.55 20.00 18.27
C LEU A 140 11.87 21.45 18.67
N THR A 141 10.86 22.32 18.69
CA THR A 141 11.00 23.71 19.11
C THR A 141 11.44 23.79 20.58
N GLU A 142 10.76 23.09 21.48
CA GLU A 142 11.12 23.04 22.90
C GLU A 142 12.52 22.44 23.11
N SER A 143 12.90 21.44 22.31
CA SER A 143 14.22 20.81 22.37
C SER A 143 15.33 21.79 21.97
N MET A 144 15.10 22.60 20.93
CA MET A 144 16.04 23.66 20.53
C MET A 144 16.21 24.73 21.63
N GLU A 145 15.16 25.00 22.40
CA GLU A 145 15.18 25.92 23.53
C GLU A 145 15.79 25.31 24.81
N GLY A 146 16.03 23.98 24.83
CA GLY A 146 16.54 23.25 25.98
C GLY A 146 15.49 23.00 27.07
N ASN A 147 14.20 23.08 26.72
CA ASN A 147 13.08 22.94 27.64
C ASN A 147 12.56 21.49 27.77
N VAL A 148 13.00 20.59 26.88
CA VAL A 148 12.62 19.17 26.93
C VAL A 148 13.56 18.41 27.86
N VAL A 149 12.98 17.77 28.88
CA VAL A 149 13.63 16.73 29.67
C VAL A 149 13.12 15.40 29.14
N LEU A 150 14.04 14.57 28.62
CA LEU A 150 13.78 13.17 28.27
C LEU A 150 13.43 12.36 29.53
#